data_AF-A0AAE0WGE2-F1
#
_entry.id   AF-A0AAE0WGE2-F1
#
_cell.length_a   1.000
_cell.length_b   1.000
_cell.length_c   1.000
_cell.angle_alpha   90.00
_cell.angle_beta   90.00
_cell.angle_gamma   90.00
#
_symmetry.space_group_name_H-M   'P 1'
#
loop_
_entity.id
_entity.type
_entity.pdbx_description
1 polymer ?
#
loop_
_entity_poly.entity_id
_entity_poly.type
_entity_poly.pdbx_seq_one_letter_code
_entity_poly.pdbx_strand_id
1 'polypeptide(L)'
;MVSNYYPPKESTFLRQRILKLSEKQMKSSLHSSFLNKCVEEGIVPPGLRLKLKLYIGSESEEFQKSINNLLHEVSLNICERLSEEQQKRSLNFGKEMENVRDELKKKLDG
;
A
#
# COMPACT_ATOMS: atom_id res chain seq x y z
N MET A 1 1.73 -31.84 -38.86
CA MET A 1 1.64 -32.16 -37.42
C MET A 1 1.71 -30.84 -36.67
N VAL A 2 0.60 -30.38 -36.09
CA VAL A 2 0.59 -29.16 -35.27
C VAL A 2 1.08 -29.58 -33.89
N SER A 3 2.32 -29.22 -33.56
CA SER A 3 2.86 -29.44 -32.21
C SER A 3 2.08 -28.53 -31.26
N ASN A 4 1.16 -29.12 -30.49
CA ASN A 4 0.51 -28.43 -29.38
C ASN A 4 1.55 -28.21 -28.29
N TYR A 5 2.30 -27.12 -28.41
CA TYR A 5 3.26 -26.68 -27.40
C TYR A 5 2.47 -26.20 -26.18
N TYR A 6 2.11 -27.14 -25.30
CA TYR A 6 1.62 -26.79 -23.98
C TYR A 6 2.82 -26.36 -23.15
N PRO A 7 2.95 -25.08 -22.77
CA PRO A 7 4.04 -24.65 -21.91
C PRO A 7 4.00 -25.47 -20.61
N PRO A 8 5.16 -25.86 -20.04
CA PRO A 8 5.21 -26.65 -18.82
C PRO A 8 4.34 -26.01 -17.74
N LYS A 9 3.55 -26.80 -16.99
CA LYS A 9 2.61 -26.32 -15.95
C LYS A 9 3.25 -25.29 -15.01
N GLU A 10 4.54 -25.45 -14.73
CA GLU A 10 5.32 -24.53 -13.90
C GLU A 10 5.55 -23.16 -14.54
N SER A 11 5.81 -23.09 -15.85
CA SER A 11 5.96 -21.83 -16.58
C SER A 11 4.64 -21.05 -16.64
N THR A 12 3.50 -21.75 -16.71
CA THR A 12 2.16 -21.14 -16.63
C THR A 12 1.89 -20.59 -15.23
N PHE A 13 2.29 -21.33 -14.19
CA PHE A 13 2.19 -20.91 -12.79
C PHE A 13 3.03 -19.66 -12.50
N LEU A 14 4.29 -19.62 -12.94
CA LEU A 14 5.17 -18.46 -12.75
C LEU A 14 4.64 -17.21 -13.46
N ARG A 15 4.10 -17.36 -14.68
CA ARG A 15 3.43 -16.25 -15.40
C ARG A 15 2.20 -15.73 -14.64
N GLN A 16 1.36 -16.61 -14.10
CA GLN A 16 0.22 -16.20 -13.26
C GLN A 16 0.67 -15.48 -11.99
N ARG A 17 1.78 -15.91 -11.39
CA ARG A 17 2.35 -15.25 -10.21
C ARG A 17 2.85 -13.83 -10.54
N ILE A 18 3.52 -13.64 -11.68
CA ILE A 18 3.93 -12.30 -12.15
C ILE A 18 2.71 -11.39 -12.34
N LEU A 19 1.65 -11.87 -12.99
CA LEU A 19 0.42 -11.11 -13.19
C LEU A 19 -0.21 -10.68 -11.84
N LYS A 20 -0.35 -11.61 -10.90
CA LYS A 20 -0.88 -11.31 -9.56
C LYS A 20 -0.03 -10.29 -8.80
N LEU A 21 1.30 -10.39 -8.90
CA LEU A 21 2.22 -9.44 -8.26
C LEU A 21 2.13 -8.05 -8.91
N SER A 22 1.98 -7.99 -10.23
CA SER A 22 1.77 -6.74 -10.96
C SER A 22 0.47 -6.04 -10.55
N GLU A 23 -0.64 -6.78 -10.43
CA GLU A 23 -1.90 -6.25 -9.93
C GLU A 23 -1.77 -5.70 -8.49
N LYS A 24 -1.08 -6.44 -7.61
CA LYS A 24 -0.81 -5.99 -6.24
C LYS A 24 0.03 -4.72 -6.22
N GLN A 25 1.07 -4.64 -7.04
CA GLN A 25 1.93 -3.47 -7.14
C GLN A 25 1.14 -2.24 -7.61
N MET A 26 0.29 -2.39 -8.64
CA MET A 26 -0.52 -1.29 -9.17
C MET A 26 -1.53 -0.76 -8.13
N LYS A 27 -2.18 -1.66 -7.37
CA LYS A 27 -3.05 -1.26 -6.26
C LYS A 27 -2.28 -0.52 -5.17
N SER A 28 -1.11 -1.04 -4.81
CA SER A 28 -0.22 -0.45 -3.81
C SER A 28 0.27 0.94 -4.24
N SER A 29 0.59 1.14 -5.53
CA SER A 29 1.05 2.44 -6.03
C SER A 29 -0.05 3.49 -5.98
N LEU A 30 -1.29 3.13 -6.34
CA LEU A 30 -2.44 4.04 -6.23
C LEU A 30 -2.68 4.48 -4.77
N HIS A 31 -2.60 3.53 -3.83
CA HIS A 31 -2.76 3.82 -2.41
C HIS A 31 -1.63 4.72 -1.88
N SER A 32 -0.39 4.46 -2.29
CA SER A 32 0.77 5.29 -1.96
C SER A 32 0.61 6.71 -2.49
N SER A 33 0.25 6.88 -3.77
CA SER A 33 0.03 8.20 -4.37
C SER A 33 -1.06 8.99 -3.67
N PHE A 34 -2.15 8.33 -3.27
CA PHE A 34 -3.21 8.98 -2.49
C PHE A 34 -2.71 9.46 -1.13
N LEU A 35 -2.02 8.59 -0.36
CA LEU A 35 -1.50 8.95 0.96
C LEU A 35 -0.44 10.04 0.91
N ASN A 36 0.48 9.99 -0.07
CA ASN A 36 1.47 11.05 -0.28
C ASN A 36 0.79 12.39 -0.52
N LYS A 37 -0.23 12.44 -1.38
CA LYS A 37 -0.97 13.67 -1.65
C LYS A 37 -1.69 14.20 -0.42
N CYS A 38 -2.25 13.32 0.41
CA CYS A 38 -2.84 13.71 1.69
C CYS A 38 -1.80 14.31 2.64
N VAL A 39 -0.60 13.75 2.71
CA VAL A 39 0.51 14.29 3.53
C VAL A 39 0.96 15.65 3.00
N GLU A 40 1.20 15.77 1.69
CA GLU A 40 1.64 17.02 1.03
C GLU A 40 0.65 18.17 1.24
N GLU A 41 -0.65 17.88 1.18
CA GLU A 41 -1.71 18.87 1.37
C GLU A 41 -2.08 19.08 2.86
N GLY A 42 -1.47 18.35 3.80
CA GLY A 42 -1.81 18.40 5.23
C GLY A 42 -3.24 17.92 5.52
N ILE A 43 -3.79 17.04 4.68
CA ILE A 43 -5.14 16.52 4.77
C ILE A 43 -5.14 15.17 5.47
N VAL A 44 -5.98 15.02 6.50
CA VAL A 44 -6.25 13.71 7.10
C VAL A 44 -7.43 13.03 6.38
N PRO A 45 -7.23 11.86 5.74
CA PRO A 45 -8.29 11.08 5.14
C PRO A 45 -9.40 10.74 6.16
N PRO A 46 -10.69 10.75 5.78
CA PRO A 46 -11.79 10.50 6.72
C PRO A 46 -11.65 9.20 7.52
N GLY A 47 -11.13 8.13 6.91
CA GLY A 47 -10.91 6.84 7.57
C GLY A 47 -9.73 6.81 8.56
N LEU A 48 -8.88 7.84 8.56
CA LEU A 48 -7.74 7.99 9.48
C LEU A 48 -7.95 9.08 10.54
N ARG A 49 -9.07 9.82 10.47
CA ARG A 49 -9.39 10.86 11.47
C ARG A 49 -9.73 10.22 12.80
N LEU A 50 -8.84 10.38 13.77
CA LEU A 50 -9.13 10.06 15.16
C LEU A 50 -10.13 11.08 15.71
N LYS A 51 -11.16 10.58 16.39
CA LYS A 51 -12.16 11.39 17.08
C LYS A 51 -12.37 10.82 18.46
N LEU A 52 -12.20 11.65 19.49
CA LEU A 52 -12.69 11.32 20.83
C LEU A 52 -14.14 11.77 20.96
N LYS A 53 -15.00 10.89 21.48
CA LYS A 53 -16.28 11.33 22.03
C LYS A 53 -16.03 11.78 23.47
N LEU A 54 -15.86 13.08 23.66
CA LEU A 54 -15.78 13.67 25.01
C LEU A 54 -17.18 13.58 25.64
N TYR A 55 -17.24 13.10 26.90
CA TYR A 55 -18.48 13.13 27.67
C TYR A 55 -18.77 14.58 28.08
N ILE A 56 -19.92 15.08 27.66
CA ILE A 56 -20.35 16.48 27.86
C ILE A 56 -20.42 16.78 29.36
N GLY A 57 -19.74 17.84 29.82
CA GLY A 57 -20.09 18.44 31.12
C GLY A 57 -19.09 19.39 31.81
N SER A 58 -17.78 19.32 31.58
CA SER A 58 -16.85 20.10 32.44
C SER A 58 -15.53 20.56 31.81
N GLU A 59 -15.30 20.32 30.53
CA GLU A 59 -14.03 20.68 29.89
C GLU A 59 -14.12 22.02 29.17
N SER A 60 -13.13 22.90 29.40
CA SER A 60 -13.07 24.22 28.77
C SER A 60 -12.94 24.09 27.25
N GLU A 61 -13.40 25.12 26.52
CA GLU A 61 -13.22 25.21 25.06
C GLU A 61 -11.73 25.06 24.66
N GLU A 62 -10.83 25.59 25.49
CA GLU A 62 -9.38 25.49 25.31
C GLU A 62 -8.90 24.04 25.37
N PHE A 63 -9.41 23.24 26.32
CA PHE A 63 -9.09 21.83 26.42
C PHE A 63 -9.58 21.05 25.20
N GLN A 64 -10.82 21.28 24.78
CA GLN A 64 -11.37 20.62 23.58
C GLN A 64 -10.57 20.98 22.33
N LYS A 65 -10.16 22.24 22.19
CA LYS A 65 -9.31 22.70 21.09
C LYS A 65 -7.94 22.02 21.13
N SER A 66 -7.32 21.93 22.31
CA SER A 66 -6.02 21.25 22.49
C SER A 66 -6.09 19.78 22.12
N ILE A 67 -7.11 19.06 22.58
CA ILE A 67 -7.32 17.64 22.24
C ILE A 67 -7.57 17.46 20.74
N ASN A 68 -8.41 18.31 20.12
CA ASN A 68 -8.67 18.21 18.69
C ASN A 68 -7.40 18.47 17.86
N ASN A 69 -6.55 19.41 18.28
CA ASN A 69 -5.26 19.66 17.64
C ASN A 69 -4.34 18.44 17.77
N LEU A 70 -4.22 17.88 18.97
CA LEU A 70 -3.41 16.68 19.20
C LEU A 70 -3.89 15.49 18.35
N LEU A 71 -5.21 15.25 18.31
CA LEU A 71 -5.80 14.18 17.49
C LEU A 71 -5.55 14.40 16.01
N HIS A 72 -5.58 15.65 15.55
CA HIS A 72 -5.26 15.99 14.17
C HIS A 72 -3.79 15.70 13.84
N GLU A 73 -2.85 16.14 14.68
CA GLU A 73 -1.42 15.85 14.53
C GLU A 73 -1.12 14.34 14.53
N VAL A 74 -1.71 13.59 15.47
CA VAL A 74 -1.56 12.14 15.51
C VAL A 74 -2.12 11.49 14.25
N SER A 75 -3.25 11.97 13.73
CA SER A 75 -3.84 11.43 12.51
C SER A 75 -2.98 11.72 11.27
N LEU A 76 -2.31 12.88 11.22
CA LEU A 76 -1.33 13.20 10.16
C LEU A 76 -0.12 12.28 10.24
N ASN A 77 0.46 12.08 11.44
CA ASN A 77 1.57 11.16 11.65
C ASN A 77 1.22 9.72 11.22
N ILE A 78 -0.01 9.27 11.49
CA ILE A 78 -0.49 7.96 11.00
C ILE A 78 -0.51 7.93 9.47
N CYS A 79 -1.00 9.00 8.82
CA CYS A 79 -1.03 9.12 7.36
C CYS A 79 0.38 9.04 6.76
N GLU A 80 1.34 9.76 7.33
CA GLU A 80 2.75 9.72 6.93
C GLU A 80 3.34 8.32 7.03
N ARG A 81 3.19 7.67 8.20
CA ARG A 81 3.70 6.31 8.40
C ARG A 81 3.06 5.29 7.47
N LEU A 82 1.76 5.39 7.21
CA LEU A 82 1.10 4.53 6.24
C LEU A 82 1.65 4.75 4.84
N SER A 83 1.96 5.99 4.46
CA SER A 83 2.56 6.28 3.16
C SER A 83 3.94 5.62 3.01
N GLU A 84 4.82 5.77 4.00
CA GLU A 84 6.14 5.14 4.03
C GLU A 84 6.05 3.61 3.89
N GLU A 85 5.14 2.99 4.63
CA GLU A 85 4.94 1.53 4.58
C GLU A 85 4.41 1.06 3.22
N GLN A 86 3.54 1.82 2.56
CA GLN A 86 3.08 1.50 1.20
C GLN A 86 4.20 1.64 0.16
N GLN A 87 5.10 2.62 0.31
CA GLN A 87 6.28 2.74 -0.54
C GLN A 87 7.20 1.52 -0.39
N LYS A 88 7.50 1.10 0.85
CA LYS A 88 8.29 -0.11 1.12
C LYS A 88 7.65 -1.36 0.51
N ARG A 89 6.34 -1.53 0.66
CA ARG A 89 5.60 -2.65 0.05
C ARG A 89 5.71 -2.64 -1.47
N SER A 90 5.58 -1.48 -2.11
CA SER A 90 5.69 -1.33 -3.55
C SER A 90 7.08 -1.74 -4.07
N LEU A 91 8.14 -1.36 -3.35
CA LEU A 91 9.52 -1.79 -3.65
C LEU A 91 9.69 -3.31 -3.50
N ASN A 92 9.11 -3.91 -2.47
CA ASN A 92 9.17 -5.36 -2.25
C ASN A 92 8.47 -6.15 -3.36
N PHE A 93 7.33 -5.67 -3.87
CA PHE A 93 6.68 -6.29 -5.03
C PHE A 93 7.57 -6.24 -6.28
N GLY A 94 8.28 -5.14 -6.50
CA GLY A 94 9.27 -5.01 -7.58
C GLY A 94 10.33 -6.12 -7.52
N LYS A 95 10.96 -6.29 -6.35
CA LYS A 95 11.98 -7.33 -6.11
C LYS A 95 11.41 -8.75 -6.27
N GLU A 96 10.20 -9.00 -5.77
CA GLU A 96 9.58 -10.32 -5.90
C GLU A 96 9.29 -10.67 -7.37
N MET A 97 8.82 -9.72 -8.18
CA MET A 97 8.59 -9.96 -9.60
C MET A 97 9.89 -10.20 -10.38
N GLU A 98 10.97 -9.49 -10.04
CA GLU A 98 12.29 -9.70 -10.65
C GLU A 98 12.78 -11.14 -10.38
N ASN A 99 12.70 -11.58 -9.12
CA ASN A 99 13.05 -12.96 -8.74
C ASN A 99 12.23 -14.01 -9.51
N VAL A 100 10.91 -13.81 -9.62
CA VAL A 100 10.03 -14.75 -10.36
C VAL A 100 10.32 -14.72 -11.86
N ARG A 101 10.69 -13.56 -12.42
CA ARG A 101 11.09 -13.44 -13.83
C ARG A 101 12.40 -14.19 -14.11
N ASP A 102 13.37 -14.08 -13.22
CA ASP A 102 14.64 -14.80 -13.36
C ASP A 102 14.47 -16.31 -13.19
N GLU A 103 13.59 -16.75 -12.29
CA GLU A 103 13.20 -18.17 -12.20
C GLU A 103 12.55 -18.66 -13.50
N LEU A 104 11.65 -17.87 -14.08
CA LEU A 104 11.01 -18.21 -15.35
C LEU A 104 12.03 -18.32 -16.50
N LYS A 105 12.99 -17.39 -16.58
CA LYS A 105 14.06 -17.45 -17.59
C LYS A 105 14.90 -18.73 -17.45
N LYS A 106 15.36 -19.04 -16.24
CA LYS A 106 16.13 -20.27 -15.97
C LYS A 106 15.39 -21.54 -16.37
N LYS A 107 14.06 -21.58 -16.25
CA LYS A 107 13.24 -22.73 -16.65
C LYS A 107 12.87 -22.78 -18.14
N LEU A 108 13.06 -21.69 -18.88
CA LEU A 108 12.83 -21.62 -20.32
C LEU A 108 14.13 -21.81 -21.12
N ASP A 109 15.27 -21.42 -20.54
CA ASP A 109 16.60 -21.51 -21.15
C ASP A 109 17.35 -22.81 -20.77
N GLY A 110 16.75 -23.66 -19.92
CA GLY A 110 17.31 -24.92 -19.41
C GLY A 110 16.60 -26.18 -19.91
#